data_AF-A0A7C2NPR7-F1
#
_entry.id   AF-A0A7C2NPR7-F1
#
_cell.length_a   1.000
_cell.length_b   1.000
_cell.length_c   1.000
_cell.angle_alpha   90.00
_cell.angle_beta   90.00
_cell.angle_gamma   90.00
#
_symmetry.space_group_name_H-M   'P 1'
#
loop_
_entity.id
_entity.type
_entity.pdbx_description
1 polymer ?
#
loop_
_entity_poly.entity_id
_entity_poly.type
_entity_poly.pdbx_seq_one_letter_code
_entity_poly.pdbx_strand_id
1 'polypeptide(L)'
;MAEPDAAGALPALPARAARALERQRLVGRILAPLWIPLAAAAMRGLLGWRLEGAREARARYRRLRAESRAPLLVCANHLTLVDSFLVAWALGAPAFFVRDYGALPWNVPEAANFAVRWWSRALVYLMKCIPVRRGGDRREAALVLARVAHVVRGGDAALLFPEGGRSRTGRVDVGAAAYGVGRLVKALPGCLVACVYLRGEGQRTWSDFPRRGERFRVALSVLEPKSDAAGLRGSREIAREILERIAAMEADALARK
;
A
#
# COMPACT_ATOMS: atom_id res chain seq x y z
N MET A 1 -15.20 -27.43 25.45
CA MET A 1 -13.98 -27.13 24.68
C MET A 1 -14.26 -25.92 23.82
N ALA A 2 -13.72 -24.75 24.18
CA ALA A 2 -13.87 -23.54 23.39
C ALA A 2 -12.95 -23.60 22.16
N GLU A 3 -13.51 -23.34 20.97
CA GLU A 3 -12.80 -23.23 19.70
C GLU A 3 -11.63 -22.23 19.81
N PRO A 4 -10.41 -22.60 19.39
CA PRO A 4 -9.30 -21.65 19.38
C PRO A 4 -9.39 -20.72 18.16
N ASP A 5 -9.37 -19.40 18.44
CA ASP A 5 -8.87 -18.32 17.56
C ASP A 5 -9.68 -17.84 16.32
N ALA A 6 -11.01 -17.68 16.45
CA ALA A 6 -11.84 -17.03 15.42
C ALA A 6 -11.61 -15.50 15.27
N ALA A 7 -10.94 -14.83 16.21
CA ALA A 7 -10.84 -13.36 16.23
C ALA A 7 -9.73 -12.78 15.33
N GLY A 8 -8.79 -13.61 14.85
CA GLY A 8 -7.63 -13.17 14.07
C GLY A 8 -7.65 -13.59 12.60
N ALA A 9 -8.20 -14.75 12.29
CA ALA A 9 -8.12 -15.37 10.97
C ALA A 9 -8.84 -14.54 9.88
N LEU A 10 -8.32 -14.61 8.65
CA LEU A 10 -9.00 -14.05 7.48
C LEU A 10 -10.05 -15.06 6.98
N PRO A 11 -11.25 -14.60 6.57
CA PRO A 11 -12.27 -15.49 6.04
C PRO A 11 -11.80 -16.14 4.73
N ALA A 12 -12.35 -17.31 4.42
CA ALA A 12 -12.17 -17.93 3.11
C ALA A 12 -12.69 -17.00 2.01
N LEU A 13 -11.91 -16.84 0.94
CA LEU A 13 -12.30 -15.99 -0.18
C LEU A 13 -13.21 -16.78 -1.14
N PRO A 14 -14.44 -16.30 -1.45
CA PRO A 14 -15.31 -16.98 -2.41
C PRO A 14 -14.66 -17.09 -3.79
N ALA A 15 -14.82 -18.22 -4.47
CA ALA A 15 -14.20 -18.48 -5.77
C ALA A 15 -14.58 -17.42 -6.84
N ARG A 16 -15.80 -16.89 -6.78
CA ARG A 16 -16.23 -15.78 -7.66
C ARG A 16 -15.40 -14.51 -7.44
N ALA A 17 -15.03 -14.21 -6.19
CA ALA A 17 -14.22 -13.04 -5.85
C ALA A 17 -12.75 -13.25 -6.27
N ALA A 18 -12.20 -14.45 -6.08
CA ALA A 18 -10.87 -14.80 -6.60
C ALA A 18 -10.79 -14.64 -8.13
N ARG A 19 -11.73 -15.24 -8.88
CA ARG A 19 -11.82 -15.09 -10.34
C ARG A 19 -12.00 -13.65 -10.79
N ALA A 20 -12.68 -12.81 -10.00
CA ALA A 20 -12.83 -11.39 -10.31
C ALA A 20 -11.48 -10.64 -10.21
N LEU A 21 -10.67 -10.94 -9.19
CA LEU A 21 -9.33 -10.37 -9.04
C LEU A 21 -8.39 -10.81 -10.16
N GLU A 22 -8.46 -12.09 -10.57
CA GLU A 22 -7.69 -12.60 -11.71
C GLU A 22 -8.03 -11.88 -13.01
N ARG A 23 -9.34 -11.69 -13.29
CA ARG A 23 -9.79 -10.90 -14.45
C ARG A 23 -9.31 -9.45 -14.37
N GLN A 24 -9.42 -8.81 -13.21
CA GLN A 24 -8.94 -7.45 -13.01
C GLN A 24 -7.44 -7.34 -13.25
N ARG A 25 -6.67 -8.30 -12.73
CA ARG A 25 -5.23 -8.40 -12.95
C ARG A 25 -4.88 -8.55 -14.42
N LEU A 26 -5.58 -9.42 -15.14
CA LEU A 26 -5.36 -9.66 -16.57
C LEU A 26 -5.65 -8.40 -17.39
N VAL A 27 -6.82 -7.79 -17.22
CA VAL A 27 -7.21 -6.55 -17.93
C VAL A 27 -6.20 -5.44 -17.65
N GLY A 28 -5.85 -5.25 -16.37
CA GLY A 28 -4.87 -4.25 -15.98
C GLY A 28 -3.48 -4.50 -16.55
N ARG A 29 -3.05 -5.76 -16.65
CA ARG A 29 -1.76 -6.14 -17.26
C ARG A 29 -1.73 -5.86 -18.76
N ILE A 30 -2.79 -6.20 -19.48
CA ILE A 30 -2.90 -5.94 -20.93
C ILE A 30 -2.82 -4.44 -21.21
N LEU A 31 -3.48 -3.63 -20.39
CA LEU A 31 -3.53 -2.18 -20.55
C LEU A 31 -2.35 -1.44 -19.89
N ALA A 32 -1.52 -2.13 -19.10
CA ALA A 32 -0.39 -1.55 -18.38
C ALA A 32 0.58 -0.74 -19.25
N PRO A 33 0.95 -1.16 -20.48
CA PRO A 33 1.81 -0.37 -21.35
C PRO A 33 1.24 0.99 -21.74
N LEU A 34 -0.09 1.18 -21.66
CA LEU A 34 -0.74 2.45 -21.96
C LEU A 34 -0.86 3.32 -20.70
N TRP A 35 -1.50 2.80 -19.65
CA TRP A 35 -1.90 3.65 -18.53
C TRP A 35 -0.76 3.95 -17.55
N ILE A 36 0.21 3.04 -17.36
CA ILE A 36 1.31 3.26 -16.40
C ILE A 36 2.24 4.39 -16.88
N PRO A 37 2.72 4.40 -18.14
CA PRO A 37 3.50 5.53 -18.64
C PRO A 37 2.72 6.84 -18.64
N LEU A 38 1.42 6.81 -18.99
CA LEU A 38 0.58 8.00 -18.98
C LEU A 38 0.45 8.59 -17.56
N ALA A 39 0.20 7.76 -16.55
CA ALA A 39 0.12 8.21 -15.16
C ALA A 39 1.46 8.81 -14.68
N ALA A 40 2.59 8.17 -15.00
CA ALA A 40 3.91 8.68 -14.66
C ALA A 40 4.25 10.00 -15.40
N ALA A 41 3.85 10.12 -16.67
CA ALA A 41 4.01 11.33 -17.46
C ALA A 41 3.14 12.47 -16.94
N ALA A 42 1.90 12.19 -16.50
CA ALA A 42 1.03 13.17 -15.87
C ALA A 42 1.64 13.69 -14.55
N MET A 43 2.12 12.78 -13.68
CA MET A 43 2.77 13.18 -12.42
C MET A 43 4.03 14.02 -12.65
N ARG A 44 4.88 13.64 -13.61
CA ARG A 44 6.13 14.35 -13.91
C ARG A 44 5.93 15.65 -14.68
N GLY A 45 5.12 15.61 -15.74
CA GLY A 45 4.98 16.69 -16.71
C GLY A 45 3.86 17.67 -16.33
N LEU A 46 2.63 17.17 -16.19
CA LEU A 46 1.46 18.02 -15.92
C LEU A 46 1.46 18.58 -14.50
N LEU A 47 1.82 17.75 -13.52
CA LEU A 47 1.84 18.13 -12.10
C LEU A 47 3.21 18.67 -11.66
N GLY A 48 4.26 18.47 -12.47
CA GLY A 48 5.61 18.95 -12.18
C GLY A 48 6.28 18.29 -10.97
N TRP A 49 5.77 17.15 -10.50
CA TRP A 49 6.28 16.50 -9.30
C TRP A 49 7.66 15.90 -9.53
N ARG A 50 8.47 15.87 -8.47
CA ARG A 50 9.82 15.28 -8.47
C ARG A 50 10.00 14.40 -7.26
N LEU A 51 10.79 13.33 -7.41
CA LEU A 51 11.07 12.38 -6.34
C LEU A 51 12.57 12.37 -6.02
N GLU A 52 12.92 12.83 -4.83
CA GLU A 52 14.25 12.73 -4.24
C GLU A 52 14.36 11.40 -3.48
N GLY A 53 15.47 10.67 -3.69
CA GLY A 53 15.64 9.32 -3.13
C GLY A 53 15.02 8.19 -3.96
N ALA A 54 14.31 8.49 -5.05
CA ALA A 54 13.67 7.46 -5.89
C ALA A 54 14.65 6.46 -6.52
N ARG A 55 15.89 6.88 -6.84
CA ARG A 55 16.89 5.96 -7.42
C ARG A 55 17.22 4.83 -6.45
N GLU A 56 17.45 5.17 -5.18
CA GLU A 56 17.77 4.21 -4.12
C GLU A 56 16.54 3.35 -3.78
N ALA A 57 15.37 3.98 -3.60
CA ALA A 57 14.13 3.25 -3.34
C ALA A 57 13.82 2.22 -4.45
N ARG A 58 13.97 2.60 -5.73
CA ARG A 58 13.82 1.70 -6.88
C ARG A 58 14.85 0.57 -6.89
N ALA A 59 16.11 0.87 -6.58
CA ALA A 59 17.15 -0.16 -6.52
C ALA A 59 16.83 -1.20 -5.45
N ARG A 60 16.47 -0.74 -4.24
CA ARG A 60 16.12 -1.61 -3.12
C ARG A 60 14.84 -2.41 -3.37
N TYR A 61 13.81 -1.81 -3.95
CA TYR A 61 12.57 -2.52 -4.29
C TYR A 61 12.78 -3.58 -5.38
N ARG A 62 13.55 -3.27 -6.43
CA ARG A 62 13.91 -4.26 -7.46
C ARG A 62 14.71 -5.42 -6.89
N ARG A 63 15.67 -5.13 -6.02
CA ARG A 63 16.48 -6.15 -5.33
C ARG A 63 15.59 -7.08 -4.51
N LEU A 64 14.71 -6.51 -3.68
CA LEU A 64 13.73 -7.25 -2.90
C LEU A 64 12.87 -8.19 -3.76
N ARG A 65 12.37 -7.70 -4.90
CA ARG A 65 11.56 -8.48 -5.85
C ARG A 65 12.34 -9.56 -6.58
N ALA A 66 13.65 -9.39 -6.77
CA ALA A 66 14.52 -10.35 -7.44
C ALA A 66 15.00 -11.47 -6.50
N GLU A 67 15.31 -11.11 -5.24
CA GLU A 67 15.90 -12.03 -4.25
C GLU A 67 14.86 -12.84 -3.47
N SER A 68 13.60 -12.42 -3.45
CA SER A 68 12.55 -13.08 -2.66
C SER A 68 11.25 -13.29 -3.44
N ARG A 69 10.63 -14.45 -3.20
CA ARG A 69 9.26 -14.77 -3.62
C ARG A 69 8.27 -14.74 -2.44
N ALA A 70 8.72 -14.28 -1.27
CA ALA A 70 7.87 -14.17 -0.10
C ALA A 70 6.72 -13.17 -0.35
N PRO A 71 5.58 -13.33 0.36
CA PRO A 71 4.50 -12.34 0.38
C PRO A 71 5.07 -10.93 0.65
N LEU A 72 4.64 -9.94 -0.14
CA LEU A 72 5.16 -8.58 -0.04
C LEU A 72 4.04 -7.56 0.18
N LEU A 73 4.07 -6.92 1.34
CA LEU A 73 3.29 -5.71 1.61
C LEU A 73 4.17 -4.48 1.47
N VAL A 74 3.62 -3.42 0.89
CA VAL A 74 4.18 -2.08 0.95
C VAL A 74 3.37 -1.31 1.99
N CYS A 75 4.03 -0.66 2.93
CA CYS A 75 3.37 0.13 3.97
C CYS A 75 3.94 1.53 3.97
N ALA A 76 3.09 2.55 3.84
CA ALA A 76 3.54 3.94 3.74
C ALA A 76 2.83 4.87 4.72
N ASN A 77 3.42 6.03 5.03
CA ASN A 77 2.68 7.14 5.64
C ASN A 77 1.65 7.71 4.66
N HIS A 78 0.62 8.39 5.17
CA HIS A 78 -0.49 8.86 4.34
C HIS A 78 -0.87 10.32 4.63
N LEU A 79 -0.69 11.20 3.65
CA LEU A 79 -0.98 12.64 3.73
C LEU A 79 -1.97 13.12 2.65
N THR A 80 -2.07 12.45 1.49
CA THR A 80 -2.94 12.87 0.37
C THR A 80 -3.76 11.74 -0.22
N LEU A 81 -4.79 12.06 -1.00
CA LEU A 81 -5.62 11.05 -1.68
C LEU A 81 -4.83 10.25 -2.72
N VAL A 82 -3.74 10.81 -3.23
CA VAL A 82 -2.96 10.27 -4.37
C VAL A 82 -1.64 9.63 -3.96
N ASP A 83 -1.38 9.47 -2.65
CA ASP A 83 -0.12 8.90 -2.16
C ASP A 83 0.15 7.51 -2.71
N SER A 84 -0.87 6.70 -2.96
CA SER A 84 -0.68 5.37 -3.55
C SER A 84 -0.02 5.42 -4.93
N PHE A 85 -0.36 6.41 -5.75
CA PHE A 85 0.27 6.63 -7.05
C PHE A 85 1.71 7.13 -6.90
N LEU A 86 1.94 8.04 -5.95
CA LEU A 86 3.27 8.57 -5.66
C LEU A 86 4.21 7.48 -5.14
N VAL A 87 3.73 6.63 -4.23
CA VAL A 87 4.47 5.47 -3.71
C VAL A 87 4.78 4.51 -4.85
N ALA A 88 3.81 4.14 -5.68
CA ALA A 88 4.08 3.28 -6.84
C ALA A 88 5.14 3.89 -7.77
N TRP A 89 5.05 5.18 -8.09
CA TRP A 89 6.02 5.88 -8.93
C TRP A 89 7.42 5.97 -8.28
N ALA A 90 7.47 6.06 -6.96
CA ALA A 90 8.70 6.05 -6.20
C ALA A 90 9.37 4.67 -6.17
N LEU A 91 8.59 3.59 -6.18
CA LEU A 91 9.10 2.22 -6.18
C LEU A 91 9.61 1.74 -7.54
N GLY A 92 9.12 2.30 -8.65
CA GLY A 92 9.44 1.79 -9.99
C GLY A 92 9.27 2.80 -11.12
N ALA A 93 10.06 2.61 -12.18
CA ALA A 93 9.81 3.25 -13.46
C ALA A 93 8.71 2.50 -14.24
N PRO A 94 7.98 3.13 -15.18
CA PRO A 94 6.92 2.47 -15.93
C PRO A 94 7.32 1.13 -16.56
N ALA A 95 8.49 1.08 -17.22
CA ALA A 95 8.99 -0.14 -17.86
C ALA A 95 9.21 -1.31 -16.87
N PHE A 96 9.54 -1.02 -15.61
CA PHE A 96 9.68 -2.05 -14.58
C PHE A 96 8.33 -2.71 -14.28
N PHE A 97 7.27 -1.92 -14.11
CA PHE A 97 5.92 -2.46 -13.83
C PHE A 97 5.25 -3.09 -15.05
N VAL A 98 5.58 -2.64 -16.26
CA VAL A 98 5.10 -3.31 -17.47
C VAL A 98 5.71 -4.71 -17.60
N ARG A 99 7.00 -4.86 -17.24
CA ARG A 99 7.69 -6.16 -17.26
C ARG A 99 7.28 -7.06 -16.10
N ASP A 100 7.29 -6.54 -14.87
CA ASP A 100 6.82 -7.22 -13.66
C ASP A 100 5.56 -6.53 -13.13
N TYR A 101 4.40 -6.87 -13.72
CA TYR A 101 3.12 -6.31 -13.30
C TYR A 101 2.70 -6.71 -11.88
N GLY A 102 3.28 -7.79 -11.35
CA GLY A 102 3.08 -8.18 -9.96
C GLY A 102 3.74 -7.22 -8.97
N ALA A 103 4.84 -6.57 -9.37
CA ALA A 103 5.52 -5.57 -8.54
C ALA A 103 4.74 -4.27 -8.39
N LEU A 104 3.79 -3.96 -9.28
CA LEU A 104 2.89 -2.82 -9.11
C LEU A 104 1.90 -3.14 -7.98
N PRO A 105 1.92 -2.43 -6.83
CA PRO A 105 1.12 -2.82 -5.69
C PRO A 105 -0.38 -2.67 -5.93
N TRP A 106 -1.16 -3.66 -5.46
CA TRP A 106 -2.60 -3.49 -5.28
C TRP A 106 -2.88 -2.45 -4.20
N ASN A 107 -3.88 -1.59 -4.39
CA ASN A 107 -4.23 -0.54 -3.43
C ASN A 107 -5.60 -0.82 -2.79
N VAL A 108 -5.83 -0.27 -1.60
CA VAL A 108 -7.11 -0.41 -0.87
C VAL A 108 -7.74 0.97 -0.62
N PRO A 109 -8.26 1.65 -1.67
CA PRO A 109 -8.82 2.99 -1.53
C PRO A 109 -10.18 2.97 -0.84
N GLU A 110 -10.53 4.09 -0.20
CA GLU A 110 -11.87 4.33 0.33
C GLU A 110 -12.89 4.45 -0.82
N ALA A 111 -13.92 3.61 -0.79
CA ALA A 111 -14.94 3.54 -1.83
C ALA A 111 -15.70 4.87 -1.98
N ALA A 112 -15.97 5.57 -0.88
CA ALA A 112 -16.62 6.88 -0.91
C ALA A 112 -15.82 7.95 -1.67
N ASN A 113 -14.48 7.82 -1.73
CA ASN A 113 -13.63 8.81 -2.42
C ASN A 113 -13.47 8.50 -3.91
N PHE A 114 -13.46 7.21 -4.29
CA PHE A 114 -13.02 6.81 -5.63
C PHE A 114 -14.01 5.95 -6.42
N ALA A 115 -15.05 5.39 -5.80
CA ALA A 115 -15.97 4.44 -6.45
C ALA A 115 -17.40 4.99 -6.68
N VAL A 116 -17.58 6.31 -6.61
CA VAL A 116 -18.92 6.94 -6.71
C VAL A 116 -19.44 6.98 -8.14
N ARG A 117 -18.59 7.33 -9.11
CA ARG A 117 -18.97 7.50 -10.53
C ARG A 117 -18.49 6.32 -11.38
N TRP A 118 -19.16 6.04 -12.50
CA TRP A 118 -18.83 4.87 -13.34
C TRP A 118 -17.39 4.93 -13.90
N TRP A 119 -16.94 6.10 -14.32
CA TRP A 119 -15.58 6.29 -14.84
C TRP A 119 -14.53 6.18 -13.74
N SER A 120 -14.82 6.64 -12.53
CA SER A 120 -13.90 6.50 -11.40
C SER A 120 -13.80 5.04 -10.94
N ARG A 121 -14.91 4.29 -10.98
CA ARG A 121 -14.92 2.83 -10.79
C ARG A 121 -14.07 2.10 -11.83
N ALA A 122 -14.20 2.48 -13.10
CA ALA A 122 -13.39 1.90 -14.19
C ALA A 122 -11.89 2.19 -13.98
N LEU A 123 -11.55 3.41 -13.57
CA LEU A 123 -10.18 3.80 -13.28
C LEU A 123 -9.60 3.01 -12.09
N VAL A 124 -10.34 2.92 -10.98
CA VAL A 124 -9.98 2.12 -9.80
C VAL A 124 -9.80 0.64 -10.15
N TYR A 125 -10.68 0.09 -11.00
CA TYR A 125 -10.55 -1.27 -11.48
C TYR A 125 -9.24 -1.46 -12.27
N LEU A 126 -8.96 -0.57 -13.22
CA LEU A 126 -7.75 -0.61 -14.05
C LEU A 126 -6.46 -0.51 -13.22
N MET A 127 -6.46 0.34 -12.20
CA MET A 127 -5.27 0.66 -11.38
C MET A 127 -5.06 -0.30 -10.19
N LYS A 128 -5.48 -1.57 -10.31
CA LYS A 128 -5.30 -2.62 -9.29
C LYS A 128 -5.82 -2.23 -7.89
N CYS A 129 -7.02 -1.65 -7.81
CA CYS A 129 -7.59 -1.31 -6.50
C CYS A 129 -8.63 -2.34 -6.02
N ILE A 130 -8.65 -2.57 -4.72
CA ILE A 130 -9.66 -3.33 -3.97
C ILE A 130 -10.36 -2.33 -3.02
N PRO A 131 -11.50 -1.74 -3.43
CA PRO A 131 -12.17 -0.72 -2.61
C PRO A 131 -12.61 -1.25 -1.24
N VAL A 132 -12.53 -0.40 -0.22
CA VAL A 132 -13.02 -0.67 1.14
C VAL A 132 -13.93 0.46 1.59
N ARG A 133 -14.90 0.16 2.48
CA ARG A 133 -15.72 1.16 3.18
C ARG A 133 -15.23 1.33 4.61
N ARG A 134 -14.61 2.46 4.93
CA ARG A 134 -14.20 2.80 6.30
C ARG A 134 -15.41 2.98 7.21
N GLY A 135 -15.29 2.50 8.45
CA GLY A 135 -16.40 2.47 9.41
C GLY A 135 -17.55 1.54 9.00
N GLY A 136 -17.38 0.76 7.92
CA GLY A 136 -18.36 -0.21 7.46
C GLY A 136 -18.34 -1.50 8.28
N ASP A 137 -19.05 -2.50 7.76
CA ASP A 137 -19.18 -3.81 8.42
C ASP A 137 -17.82 -4.51 8.58
N ARG A 138 -17.61 -5.13 9.76
CA ARG A 138 -16.36 -5.84 10.08
C ARG A 138 -16.14 -7.03 9.14
N ARG A 139 -17.19 -7.70 8.67
CA ARG A 139 -17.07 -8.84 7.75
C ARG A 139 -16.67 -8.34 6.36
N GLU A 140 -17.21 -7.22 5.91
CA GLU A 140 -16.79 -6.56 4.66
C GLU A 140 -15.29 -6.21 4.69
N ALA A 141 -14.82 -5.58 5.77
CA ALA A 141 -13.40 -5.26 5.95
C ALA A 141 -12.54 -6.53 5.97
N ALA A 142 -12.97 -7.59 6.67
CA ALA A 142 -12.25 -8.87 6.69
C ALA A 142 -12.19 -9.53 5.30
N LEU A 143 -13.25 -9.42 4.50
CA LEU A 143 -13.28 -9.93 3.13
C LEU A 143 -12.34 -9.13 2.20
N VAL A 144 -12.21 -7.81 2.40
CA VAL A 144 -11.19 -7.01 1.70
C VAL A 144 -9.78 -7.49 2.05
N LEU A 145 -9.49 -7.72 3.33
CA LEU A 145 -8.19 -8.28 3.73
C LEU A 145 -7.96 -9.68 3.14
N ALA A 146 -8.99 -10.53 3.05
CA ALA A 146 -8.88 -11.83 2.38
C ALA A 146 -8.56 -11.70 0.88
N ARG A 147 -9.12 -10.70 0.18
CA ARG A 147 -8.77 -10.38 -1.21
C ARG A 147 -7.31 -9.92 -1.35
N VAL A 148 -6.86 -9.05 -0.45
CA VAL A 148 -5.46 -8.60 -0.41
C VAL A 148 -4.52 -9.79 -0.16
N ALA A 149 -4.81 -10.62 0.84
CA ALA A 149 -4.01 -11.81 1.11
C ALA A 149 -3.97 -12.77 -0.09
N HIS A 150 -5.08 -12.92 -0.82
CA HIS A 150 -5.12 -13.75 -2.02
C HIS A 150 -4.18 -13.23 -3.13
N VAL A 151 -4.21 -11.94 -3.47
CA VAL A 151 -3.32 -11.40 -4.50
C VAL A 151 -1.85 -11.43 -4.08
N VAL A 152 -1.58 -11.22 -2.79
CA VAL A 152 -0.21 -11.27 -2.25
C VAL A 152 0.34 -12.69 -2.24
N ARG A 153 -0.45 -13.70 -1.86
CA ARG A 153 -0.07 -15.12 -2.02
C ARG A 153 0.16 -15.49 -3.49
N GLY A 154 -0.56 -14.85 -4.41
CA GLY A 154 -0.36 -14.99 -5.85
C GLY A 154 0.92 -14.33 -6.40
N GLY A 155 1.75 -13.70 -5.55
CA GLY A 155 3.05 -13.10 -5.92
C GLY A 155 3.00 -11.62 -6.29
N ASP A 156 1.83 -10.98 -6.23
CA ASP A 156 1.70 -9.54 -6.39
C ASP A 156 2.03 -8.81 -5.08
N ALA A 157 2.50 -7.56 -5.16
CA ALA A 157 2.62 -6.69 -3.99
C ALA A 157 1.27 -6.04 -3.65
N ALA A 158 1.06 -5.62 -2.40
CA ALA A 158 -0.08 -4.78 -2.00
C ALA A 158 0.34 -3.62 -1.10
N LEU A 159 -0.16 -2.42 -1.38
CA LEU A 159 0.06 -1.21 -0.60
C LEU A 159 -1.07 -0.96 0.39
N LEU A 160 -0.69 -0.74 1.65
CA LEU A 160 -1.58 -0.31 2.71
C LEU A 160 -0.99 0.88 3.48
N PHE A 161 -1.86 1.63 4.12
CA PHE A 161 -1.47 2.70 5.05
C PHE A 161 -1.78 2.22 6.47
N PRO A 162 -0.77 1.92 7.31
CA PRO A 162 -0.97 1.29 8.62
C PRO A 162 -1.71 2.17 9.63
N GLU A 163 -1.81 3.48 9.41
CA GLU A 163 -2.66 4.39 10.21
C GLU A 163 -4.16 4.24 9.89
N GLY A 164 -4.52 3.54 8.80
CA GLY A 164 -5.92 3.37 8.35
C GLY A 164 -6.56 4.64 7.78
N GLY A 165 -5.87 5.78 7.81
CA GLY A 165 -6.33 7.07 7.35
C GLY A 165 -5.18 8.02 7.02
N ARG A 166 -5.51 9.23 6.53
CA ARG A 166 -4.51 10.30 6.37
C ARG A 166 -4.17 10.85 7.75
N SER A 167 -2.90 11.05 8.04
CA SER A 167 -2.44 11.68 9.28
C SER A 167 -2.98 13.10 9.38
N ARG A 168 -3.81 13.37 10.38
CA ARG A 168 -4.45 14.69 10.55
C ARG A 168 -3.52 15.75 11.10
N THR A 169 -2.46 15.33 11.77
CA THR A 169 -1.38 16.19 12.27
C THR A 169 -0.29 16.41 11.22
N GLY A 170 -0.31 15.61 10.14
CA GLY A 170 0.76 15.59 9.15
C GLY A 170 2.03 14.88 9.62
N ARG A 171 1.98 14.14 10.74
CA ARG A 171 3.09 13.37 11.32
C ARG A 171 2.68 11.91 11.49
N VAL A 172 3.65 11.00 11.46
CA VAL A 172 3.35 9.58 11.66
C VAL A 172 2.85 9.36 13.09
N ASP A 173 1.62 8.87 13.26
CA ASP A 173 1.07 8.54 14.57
C ASP A 173 1.14 7.04 14.84
N VAL A 174 2.11 6.63 15.64
CA VAL A 174 2.30 5.23 16.06
C VAL A 174 1.11 4.71 16.88
N GLY A 175 0.41 5.60 17.60
CA GLY A 175 -0.78 5.25 18.37
C GLY A 175 -1.99 4.86 17.51
N ALA A 176 -2.03 5.35 16.27
CA ALA A 176 -3.09 5.10 15.30
C ALA A 176 -2.96 3.75 14.55
N ALA A 177 -2.08 2.85 15.00
CA ALA A 177 -1.85 1.55 14.37
C ALA A 177 -3.14 0.74 14.14
N ALA A 178 -3.53 0.62 12.87
CA ALA A 178 -4.69 -0.15 12.46
C ALA A 178 -4.36 -1.64 12.33
N TYR A 179 -5.28 -2.50 12.79
CA TYR A 179 -5.09 -3.95 12.83
C TYR A 179 -4.92 -4.62 11.46
N GLY A 180 -5.37 -3.98 10.37
CA GLY A 180 -5.48 -4.63 9.04
C GLY A 180 -4.16 -5.14 8.49
N VAL A 181 -3.09 -4.34 8.59
CA VAL A 181 -1.74 -4.74 8.13
C VAL A 181 -1.21 -5.89 8.97
N GLY A 182 -1.34 -5.82 10.30
CA GLY A 182 -0.89 -6.92 11.17
C GLY A 182 -1.65 -8.22 10.95
N ARG A 183 -2.96 -8.16 10.71
CA ARG A 183 -3.75 -9.34 10.32
C ARG A 183 -3.26 -9.96 9.01
N LEU A 184 -2.88 -9.15 8.03
CA LEU A 184 -2.32 -9.63 6.76
C LEU A 184 -0.97 -10.32 6.98
N VAL A 185 -0.04 -9.68 7.70
CA VAL A 185 1.27 -10.26 8.01
C VAL A 185 1.11 -11.62 8.72
N LYS A 186 0.25 -11.69 9.75
CA LYS A 186 -0.01 -12.96 10.46
C LYS A 186 -0.60 -14.05 9.55
N ALA A 187 -1.41 -13.66 8.57
CA ALA A 187 -2.04 -14.59 7.62
C ALA A 187 -1.14 -14.96 6.42
N LEU A 188 0.06 -14.39 6.35
CA LEU A 188 1.02 -14.53 5.26
C LEU A 188 2.40 -14.92 5.84
N PRO A 189 2.69 -16.22 5.99
CA PRO A 189 3.98 -16.68 6.53
C PRO A 189 5.17 -16.11 5.76
N GLY A 190 6.18 -15.63 6.47
CA GLY A 190 7.38 -15.01 5.89
C GLY A 190 7.13 -13.67 5.19
N CYS A 191 6.00 -13.01 5.45
CA CYS A 191 5.67 -11.75 4.78
C CYS A 191 6.72 -10.66 5.04
N LEU A 192 7.28 -10.15 3.95
CA LEU A 192 8.13 -8.97 3.96
C LEU A 192 7.28 -7.72 3.87
N VAL A 193 7.70 -6.68 4.60
CA VAL A 193 7.06 -5.37 4.60
C VAL A 193 8.06 -4.32 4.12
N ALA A 194 7.81 -3.74 2.95
CA ALA A 194 8.52 -2.57 2.46
C ALA A 194 7.88 -1.30 3.06
N CYS A 195 8.48 -0.78 4.13
CA CYS A 195 8.14 0.50 4.72
C CYS A 195 8.62 1.63 3.80
N VAL A 196 7.71 2.50 3.36
CA VAL A 196 7.98 3.64 2.50
C VAL A 196 7.63 4.91 3.25
N TYR A 197 8.60 5.80 3.41
CA TYR A 197 8.32 7.17 3.83
C TYR A 197 8.28 8.06 2.60
N LEU A 198 7.23 8.87 2.47
CA LEU A 198 7.03 9.80 1.37
C LEU A 198 6.45 11.12 1.88
N ARG A 199 7.14 12.23 1.63
CA ARG A 199 6.67 13.56 2.01
C ARG A 199 7.15 14.65 1.08
N GLY A 200 6.24 15.50 0.63
CA GLY A 200 6.54 16.73 -0.11
C GLY A 200 7.23 17.76 0.78
N GLU A 201 8.21 18.48 0.25
CA GLU A 201 8.95 19.51 1.00
C GLU A 201 8.02 20.59 1.57
N GLY A 202 7.01 20.98 0.78
CA GLY A 202 5.98 21.95 1.16
C GLY A 202 4.84 21.39 2.02
N GLN A 203 4.78 20.07 2.24
CA GLN A 203 3.71 19.44 3.00
C GLN A 203 3.95 19.58 4.51
N ARG A 204 3.18 20.47 5.16
CA ARG A 204 3.15 20.62 6.62
C ARG A 204 2.08 19.75 7.29
N THR A 205 0.97 19.54 6.60
CA THR A 205 -0.19 18.74 7.05
C THR A 205 -0.74 17.91 5.89
N TRP A 206 -1.87 17.24 6.09
CA TRP A 206 -2.60 16.51 5.07
C TRP A 206 -3.36 17.44 4.11
N SER A 207 -3.63 16.94 2.90
CA SER A 207 -4.47 17.61 1.91
C SER A 207 -5.15 16.57 1.01
N ASP A 208 -5.99 16.98 0.07
CA ASP A 208 -6.49 16.06 -0.95
C ASP A 208 -5.42 15.79 -2.01
N PHE A 209 -4.71 16.84 -2.44
CA PHE A 209 -3.65 16.77 -3.44
C PHE A 209 -2.39 17.53 -3.00
N PRO A 210 -1.19 17.06 -3.40
CA PRO A 210 0.03 17.85 -3.28
C PRO A 210 0.01 19.10 -4.15
N ARG A 211 0.90 20.06 -3.85
CA ARG A 211 1.10 21.25 -4.68
C ARG A 211 1.63 20.86 -6.06
N ARG A 212 1.34 21.66 -7.08
CA ARG A 212 2.05 21.56 -8.37
C ARG A 212 3.54 21.88 -8.14
N GLY A 213 4.42 21.16 -8.83
CA GLY A 213 5.87 21.35 -8.70
C GLY A 213 6.47 20.77 -7.41
N GLU A 214 5.69 20.07 -6.58
CA GLU A 214 6.15 19.54 -5.30
C GLU A 214 7.31 18.55 -5.46
N ARG A 215 8.30 18.66 -4.56
CA ARG A 215 9.43 17.74 -4.46
C ARG A 215 9.19 16.83 -3.29
N PHE A 216 9.16 15.52 -3.53
CA PHE A 216 8.93 14.52 -2.50
C PHE A 216 10.22 13.86 -2.12
N ARG A 217 10.49 13.78 -0.82
CA ARG A 217 11.51 12.91 -0.26
C ARG A 217 10.93 11.53 -0.09
N VAL A 218 11.67 10.54 -0.56
CA VAL A 218 11.28 9.13 -0.49
C VAL A 218 12.41 8.34 0.17
N ALA A 219 12.05 7.51 1.14
CA ALA A 219 12.93 6.49 1.69
C ALA A 219 12.21 5.13 1.71
N LEU A 220 12.98 4.04 1.60
CA LEU A 220 12.45 2.68 1.70
C LEU A 220 13.28 1.88 2.69
N SER A 221 12.60 1.22 3.63
CA SER A 221 13.14 0.21 4.54
C SER A 221 12.37 -1.10 4.36
N VAL A 222 13.00 -2.24 4.66
CA VAL A 222 12.34 -3.56 4.62
C VAL A 222 12.38 -4.17 6.01
N LEU A 223 11.27 -4.78 6.43
CA LEU A 223 11.10 -5.52 7.66
C LEU A 223 10.53 -6.91 7.35
N GLU A 224 10.73 -7.84 8.27
CA GLU A 224 9.96 -9.09 8.39
C GLU A 224 9.35 -9.11 9.80
N PRO A 225 8.28 -8.34 10.04
CA PRO A 225 7.76 -8.14 11.39
C PRO A 225 7.12 -9.41 11.91
N LYS A 226 7.37 -9.72 13.19
CA LYS A 226 6.89 -10.94 13.87
C LYS A 226 6.38 -10.57 15.25
N SER A 227 5.39 -11.30 15.72
CA SER A 227 4.88 -11.19 17.08
C SER A 227 4.44 -12.57 17.55
N ASP A 228 4.87 -12.93 18.76
CA ASP A 228 4.46 -14.16 19.44
C ASP A 228 3.05 -14.04 20.05
N ALA A 229 2.46 -12.84 20.06
CA ALA A 229 1.13 -12.63 20.61
C ALA A 229 0.02 -13.12 19.67
N ALA A 230 -0.94 -13.84 20.26
CA ALA A 230 -2.12 -14.33 19.56
C ALA A 230 -3.12 -13.20 19.20
N GLY A 231 -4.05 -13.51 18.28
CA GLY A 231 -5.19 -12.66 17.95
C GLY A 231 -4.87 -11.21 17.56
N LEU A 232 -5.73 -10.29 18.02
CA LEU A 232 -5.67 -8.85 17.74
C LEU A 232 -4.46 -8.16 18.38
N ARG A 233 -3.98 -8.66 19.52
CA ARG A 233 -2.80 -8.10 20.18
C ARG A 233 -1.58 -8.21 19.29
N GLY A 234 -1.28 -9.40 18.78
CA GLY A 234 -0.15 -9.55 17.85
C GLY A 234 -0.34 -8.80 16.53
N SER A 235 -1.58 -8.67 16.06
CA SER A 235 -1.88 -7.83 14.89
C SER A 235 -1.55 -6.35 15.16
N ARG A 236 -1.81 -5.86 16.37
CA ARG A 236 -1.49 -4.48 16.77
C ARG A 236 0.01 -4.28 16.98
N GLU A 237 0.70 -5.24 17.60
CA GLU A 237 2.16 -5.20 17.78
C GLU A 237 2.89 -5.11 16.43
N ILE A 238 2.51 -5.96 15.46
CA ILE A 238 3.07 -5.90 14.10
C ILE A 238 2.78 -4.55 13.43
N ALA A 239 1.53 -4.07 13.49
CA ALA A 239 1.17 -2.80 12.86
C ALA A 239 1.94 -1.62 13.51
N ARG A 240 2.16 -1.68 14.82
CA ARG A 240 2.94 -0.71 15.57
C ARG A 240 4.41 -0.74 15.17
N GLU A 241 5.04 -1.90 15.08
CA GLU A 241 6.45 -2.04 14.63
C GLU A 241 6.67 -1.40 13.25
N ILE A 242 5.74 -1.63 12.32
CA ILE A 242 5.76 -1.03 10.97
C ILE A 242 5.68 0.49 11.06
N LEU A 243 4.79 1.03 11.91
CA LEU A 243 4.65 2.47 12.11
C LEU A 243 5.86 3.10 12.80
N GLU A 244 6.44 2.44 13.80
CA GLU A 244 7.66 2.87 14.46
C GLU A 244 8.80 2.99 13.47
N ARG A 245 8.92 2.04 12.53
CA ARG A 245 9.89 2.14 11.43
C ARG A 245 9.62 3.34 10.52
N ILE A 246 8.38 3.58 10.12
CA ILE A 246 8.04 4.72 9.26
C ILE A 246 8.26 6.05 10.02
N ALA A 247 7.98 6.09 11.32
CA ALA A 247 8.22 7.25 12.17
C ALA A 247 9.72 7.55 12.34
N ALA A 248 10.56 6.52 12.48
CA ALA A 248 12.01 6.67 12.48
C ALA A 248 12.51 7.26 11.14
N MET A 249 11.99 6.76 10.02
CA MET A 249 12.30 7.31 8.69
C MET A 249 11.83 8.77 8.53
N GLU A 250 10.70 9.14 9.13
CA GLU A 250 10.26 10.53 9.19
C GLU A 250 11.24 11.40 9.97
N ALA A 251 11.65 10.96 11.17
CA ALA A 251 12.61 11.69 12.01
C ALA A 251 13.93 11.93 11.27
N ASP A 252 14.49 10.90 10.64
CA ASP A 252 15.71 10.99 9.84
C ASP A 252 15.57 11.98 8.68
N ALA A 253 14.43 11.96 7.98
CA ALA A 253 14.19 12.84 6.84
C ALA A 253 13.99 14.31 7.25
N LEU A 254 13.46 14.56 8.45
CA LEU A 254 13.29 15.90 9.00
C LEU A 254 14.56 16.44 9.64
N ALA A 255 15.44 15.59 10.18
CA ALA A 255 16.74 15.98 10.71
C ALA A 255 17.74 16.42 9.61
N ARG A 256 17.53 15.95 8.36
CA ARG A 256 18.33 16.33 7.18
C ARG A 256 17.79 17.59 6.46
N LYS A 257 16.88 18.36 7.07
CA LYS A 257 16.44 19.67 6.56
C LYS A 257 17.33 20.78 7.09
#